data_AF-A0A1F8P3V1-F1
#
_entry.id   AF-A0A1F8P3V1-F1
#
_cell.length_a   1.000
_cell.length_b   1.000
_cell.length_c   1.000
_cell.angle_alpha   90.00
_cell.angle_beta   90.00
_cell.angle_gamma   90.00
#
_symmetry.space_group_name_H-M   'P 1'
#
loop_
_entity.id
_entity.type
_entity.pdbx_description
1 polymer ?
#
loop_
_entity_poly.entity_id
_entity_poly.type
_entity_poly.pdbx_seq_one_letter_code
_entity_poly.pdbx_strand_id
1 'polypeptide(L)'
;MRILALIVMVIGLAALVCGVIFLPMASSGRNEIATSIAPLTLDQVNAKYDVVAAKYDQIKMAEEPAIQAQTAMPSAMYNYLSAQRALLGLAKANIGTVNFIQFVGILNILIGLGMVLTGFFIFRKNSA
;
A
#
# COMPACT_ATOMS: atom_id res chain seq x y z
N MET A 1 24.82 23.28 20.86
CA MET A 1 24.87 22.04 20.05
C MET A 1 24.35 20.78 20.78
N ARG A 2 24.61 20.59 22.09
CA ARG A 2 24.17 19.38 22.83
C ARG A 2 22.65 19.16 22.84
N ILE A 3 21.86 20.22 22.97
CA ILE A 3 20.38 20.15 22.95
C ILE A 3 19.87 19.69 21.58
N LEU A 4 20.44 20.20 20.48
CA LEU A 4 20.13 19.75 19.11
C LEU A 4 20.46 18.26 18.91
N ALA A 5 21.59 17.79 19.44
CA ALA A 5 21.97 16.38 19.37
C ALA A 5 20.96 15.46 20.10
N LEU A 6 20.47 15.90 21.26
CA LEU A 6 19.41 15.20 22.01
C LEU A 6 18.09 15.18 21.23
N ILE A 7 17.67 16.31 20.64
CA ILE A 7 16.45 16.37 19.82
C ILE A 7 16.55 15.41 18.64
N VAL A 8 17.66 15.39 17.92
CA VAL A 8 17.89 14.48 16.78
C VAL A 8 17.85 13.02 17.23
N MET A 9 18.43 12.70 18.39
CA MET A 9 18.42 11.34 18.93
C MET A 9 17.01 10.88 19.35
N VAL A 10 16.22 11.76 19.97
CA VAL A 10 14.82 11.46 20.36
C VAL A 10 13.94 11.25 19.12
N ILE A 11 14.07 12.11 18.10
CA ILE A 11 13.33 11.93 16.84
C ILE A 11 13.74 10.62 16.15
N GLY A 12 15.04 10.29 16.17
CA GLY A 12 15.55 9.02 15.63
C GLY A 12 14.98 7.79 16.35
N LEU A 13 14.89 7.84 17.68
CA LEU A 13 14.25 6.80 18.49
C LEU A 13 12.75 6.66 18.18
N ALA A 14 12.03 7.78 18.06
CA ALA A 14 10.61 7.76 17.69
C ALA A 14 10.39 7.14 16.30
N ALA A 15 11.23 7.49 15.31
CA ALA A 15 11.18 6.88 13.98
C ALA A 15 11.46 5.37 14.04
N LEU A 16 12.44 4.94 14.83
CA LEU A 16 12.74 3.52 15.06
C LEU A 16 11.54 2.75 15.63
N VAL A 17 10.90 3.29 16.67
CA VAL A 17 9.72 2.68 17.28
C VAL A 17 8.58 2.55 16.27
N CYS A 18 8.28 3.61 15.51
CA CYS A 18 7.28 3.56 14.44
C CYS A 18 7.64 2.52 13.38
N GLY A 19 8.89 2.44 12.96
CA GLY A 19 9.36 1.46 11.98
C GLY A 19 9.19 0.01 12.44
N VAL A 20 9.53 -0.27 13.70
CA VAL A 20 9.38 -1.59 14.32
C VAL A 20 7.91 -2.00 14.43
N ILE A 21 7.00 -1.06 14.70
CA ILE A 21 5.56 -1.34 14.81
C ILE A 21 4.92 -1.57 13.43
N PHE A 22 5.36 -0.86 12.39
CA PHE A 22 4.76 -0.97 11.05
C PHE A 22 5.07 -2.29 10.34
N LEU A 23 6.20 -2.93 10.61
CA LEU A 23 6.55 -4.24 10.04
C LEU A 23 5.54 -5.36 10.39
N PRO A 24 5.23 -5.64 11.67
CA PRO A 24 4.25 -6.66 12.03
C PRO A 24 2.82 -6.26 11.61
N MET A 25 2.47 -4.97 11.62
CA MET A 25 1.17 -4.51 11.08
C MET A 25 1.03 -4.83 9.60
N ALA A 26 2.06 -4.58 8.79
CA ALA A 26 2.05 -4.94 7.37
C ALA A 26 1.95 -6.46 7.17
N SER A 27 2.68 -7.25 7.97
CA SER A 27 2.60 -8.71 7.88
C SER A 27 1.20 -9.23 8.22
N SER A 28 0.57 -8.69 9.27
CA SER A 28 -0.80 -9.04 9.66
C SER A 28 -1.80 -8.69 8.56
N GLY A 29 -1.71 -7.46 8.03
CA GLY A 29 -2.58 -7.02 6.94
C GLY A 29 -2.41 -7.84 5.66
N ARG A 30 -1.18 -8.29 5.34
CA ARG A 30 -0.93 -9.17 4.19
C ARG A 30 -1.65 -10.51 4.34
N ASN A 31 -1.59 -11.10 5.53
CA ASN A 31 -2.26 -12.38 5.81
C ASN A 31 -3.79 -12.25 5.75
N GLU A 32 -4.33 -11.17 6.32
CA GLU A 32 -5.77 -10.89 6.28
C GLU A 32 -6.26 -10.77 4.84
N ILE A 33 -5.57 -9.97 4.01
CA ILE A 33 -5.89 -9.85 2.59
C ILE A 33 -5.81 -11.22 1.90
N ALA A 34 -4.73 -11.98 2.11
CA ALA A 34 -4.54 -13.29 1.50
C ALA A 34 -5.68 -14.26 1.84
N THR A 35 -6.21 -14.20 3.07
CA THR A 35 -7.40 -14.99 3.45
C THR A 35 -8.69 -14.49 2.80
N SER A 36 -8.89 -13.18 2.67
CA SER A 36 -10.11 -12.60 2.10
C SER A 36 -10.24 -12.78 0.59
N ILE A 37 -9.12 -12.87 -0.14
CA ILE A 37 -9.12 -13.01 -1.61
C ILE A 37 -9.04 -14.47 -2.07
N ALA A 38 -8.95 -15.42 -1.14
CA ALA A 38 -8.87 -16.84 -1.47
C ALA A 38 -10.04 -17.25 -2.39
N PRO A 39 -9.79 -18.07 -3.43
CA PRO A 39 -8.59 -18.86 -3.67
C PRO A 39 -7.47 -18.15 -4.46
N LEU A 40 -7.61 -16.85 -4.76
CA LEU A 40 -6.58 -16.12 -5.51
C LEU A 40 -5.36 -15.86 -4.62
N THR A 41 -4.16 -16.04 -5.19
CA THR A 41 -2.93 -15.57 -4.54
C THR A 41 -2.73 -14.07 -4.77
N LEU A 42 -1.99 -13.39 -3.89
CA LEU A 42 -1.70 -11.95 -3.99
C LEU A 42 -1.09 -11.58 -5.34
N ASP A 43 -0.20 -12.42 -5.86
CA ASP A 43 0.48 -12.20 -7.16
C ASP A 43 -0.47 -12.36 -8.35
N GLN A 44 -1.51 -13.19 -8.21
CA GLN A 44 -2.51 -13.43 -9.25
C GLN A 44 -3.58 -12.34 -9.32
N VAL A 45 -3.76 -11.54 -8.26
CA VAL A 45 -4.76 -10.45 -8.25
C VAL A 45 -4.51 -9.45 -9.37
N ASN A 46 -3.26 -9.07 -9.60
CA ASN A 46 -2.90 -8.13 -10.68
C ASN A 46 -3.23 -8.72 -12.05
N ALA A 47 -2.77 -9.95 -12.32
CA ALA A 47 -3.03 -10.61 -13.61
C ALA A 47 -4.53 -10.79 -13.87
N LYS A 48 -5.31 -11.16 -12.84
CA LYS A 48 -6.77 -11.27 -12.96
C LYS A 48 -7.43 -9.91 -13.16
N TYR A 49 -6.99 -8.88 -12.45
CA TYR A 49 -7.48 -7.52 -12.64
C TYR A 49 -7.28 -7.06 -14.07
N ASP A 50 -6.08 -7.25 -14.64
CA ASP A 50 -5.75 -6.79 -15.99
C ASP A 50 -6.58 -7.53 -17.05
N VAL A 51 -6.81 -8.84 -16.88
CA VAL A 51 -7.70 -9.61 -17.76
C VAL A 51 -9.15 -9.14 -17.68
N VAL A 52 -9.66 -8.87 -16.47
CA VAL A 52 -11.03 -8.39 -16.27
C VAL A 52 -11.19 -6.95 -16.79
N ALA A 53 -10.19 -6.10 -16.58
CA ALA A 53 -10.16 -4.74 -17.10
C ALA A 53 -10.19 -4.74 -18.63
N ALA A 54 -9.38 -5.57 -19.28
CA ALA A 54 -9.39 -5.70 -20.74
C ALA A 54 -10.77 -6.15 -21.28
N LYS A 55 -11.40 -7.15 -20.65
CA LYS A 55 -12.75 -7.59 -21.03
C LYS A 55 -13.82 -6.53 -20.79
N TYR A 56 -13.72 -5.83 -19.68
CA TYR A 56 -14.62 -4.73 -19.36
C TYR A 56 -14.47 -3.59 -20.37
N ASP A 57 -13.25 -3.20 -20.73
CA ASP A 57 -13.00 -2.12 -21.69
C ASP A 57 -13.53 -2.48 -23.09
N GLN A 58 -13.43 -3.76 -23.49
CA GLN A 58 -14.04 -4.24 -24.74
C GLN A 58 -15.57 -4.09 -24.75
N ILE A 59 -16.25 -4.47 -23.68
CA ILE A 59 -17.72 -4.39 -23.59
C ILE A 59 -18.17 -2.94 -23.38
N LYS A 60 -17.41 -2.17 -22.60
CA LYS A 60 -17.62 -0.74 -22.40
C LYS A 60 -17.64 0.00 -23.74
N MET A 61 -16.66 -0.23 -24.61
CA MET A 61 -16.64 0.41 -25.94
C MET A 61 -17.88 0.08 -26.78
N ALA A 62 -18.47 -1.11 -26.61
CA ALA A 62 -19.65 -1.53 -27.35
C ALA A 62 -20.96 -0.99 -26.76
N GLU A 63 -21.08 -0.94 -25.42
CA GLU A 63 -22.34 -0.63 -24.74
C GLU A 63 -22.45 0.82 -24.24
N GLU A 64 -21.34 1.45 -23.87
CA GLU A 64 -21.33 2.76 -23.20
C GLU A 64 -21.95 3.90 -24.03
N PRO A 65 -21.80 3.98 -25.37
CA PRO A 65 -22.49 5.00 -26.17
C PRO A 65 -24.03 4.92 -26.04
N ALA A 66 -24.58 3.71 -26.04
CA ALA A 66 -26.02 3.48 -25.94
C ALA A 66 -26.56 3.64 -24.51
N ILE A 67 -25.73 3.33 -23.50
CA ILE A 67 -26.01 3.57 -22.09
C ILE A 67 -26.02 5.08 -21.78
N GLN A 68 -25.01 5.83 -22.26
CA GLN A 68 -24.92 7.28 -22.05
C GLN A 68 -26.06 8.04 -22.73
N ALA A 69 -26.48 7.57 -23.90
CA ALA A 69 -27.66 8.10 -24.59
C ALA A 69 -29.00 7.71 -23.94
N GLN A 70 -28.99 6.94 -22.83
CA GLN A 70 -30.18 6.39 -22.15
C GLN A 70 -31.07 5.53 -23.05
N THR A 71 -30.53 5.07 -24.17
CA THR A 71 -31.25 4.26 -25.16
C THR A 71 -31.21 2.76 -24.87
N ALA A 72 -30.27 2.31 -24.03
CA ALA A 72 -30.15 0.91 -23.62
C ALA A 72 -29.73 0.80 -22.14
N MET A 73 -30.23 -0.23 -21.46
CA MET A 73 -29.73 -0.58 -20.12
C MET A 73 -28.40 -1.36 -20.23
N PRO A 74 -27.51 -1.25 -19.23
CA PRO A 74 -26.27 -2.01 -19.21
C PRO A 74 -26.54 -3.52 -19.19
N SER A 75 -25.74 -4.29 -19.94
CA SER A 75 -25.90 -5.74 -19.93
C SER A 75 -25.52 -6.36 -18.58
N ALA A 76 -26.05 -7.56 -18.30
CA ALA A 76 -25.68 -8.32 -17.11
C ALA A 76 -24.16 -8.60 -17.06
N MET A 77 -23.53 -8.81 -18.22
CA MET A 77 -22.08 -9.02 -18.33
C MET A 77 -21.30 -7.74 -18.00
N TYR A 78 -21.75 -6.58 -18.50
CA TYR A 78 -21.14 -5.29 -18.16
C TYR A 78 -21.19 -5.02 -16.64
N ASN A 79 -22.34 -5.26 -16.01
CA ASN A 79 -22.50 -5.11 -14.56
C ASN A 79 -21.67 -6.12 -13.76
N TYR A 80 -21.58 -7.37 -14.22
CA TYR A 80 -20.76 -8.38 -13.58
C TYR A 80 -19.27 -8.02 -13.63
N LEU A 81 -18.77 -7.63 -14.81
CA LEU A 81 -17.36 -7.27 -14.98
C LEU A 81 -17.00 -5.97 -14.27
N SER A 82 -17.91 -4.99 -14.21
CA SER A 82 -17.69 -3.76 -13.45
C SER A 82 -17.54 -4.04 -11.95
N ALA A 83 -18.43 -4.87 -11.39
CA ALA A 83 -18.35 -5.30 -10.00
C ALA A 83 -17.08 -6.12 -9.73
N GLN A 84 -16.73 -7.06 -10.62
CA GLN A 84 -15.52 -7.87 -10.50
C GLN A 84 -14.25 -6.99 -10.56
N ARG A 85 -14.22 -6.01 -11.47
CA ARG A 85 -13.12 -5.04 -11.57
C ARG A 85 -13.01 -4.19 -10.31
N ALA A 86 -14.13 -3.74 -9.74
CA ALA A 86 -14.14 -2.96 -8.50
C ALA A 86 -13.57 -3.77 -7.31
N LEU A 87 -14.02 -5.02 -7.14
CA LEU A 87 -13.55 -5.90 -6.07
C LEU A 87 -12.06 -6.25 -6.20
N LEU A 88 -11.61 -6.61 -7.40
CA LEU A 88 -10.20 -6.86 -7.67
C LEU A 88 -9.34 -5.59 -7.54
N GLY A 89 -9.90 -4.43 -7.90
CA GLY A 89 -9.26 -3.14 -7.70
C GLY A 89 -9.07 -2.79 -6.24
N LEU A 90 -10.08 -3.07 -5.40
CA LEU A 90 -9.99 -2.92 -3.95
C LEU A 90 -8.94 -3.85 -3.35
N ALA A 91 -8.91 -5.12 -3.76
CA ALA A 91 -7.89 -6.07 -3.34
C ALA A 91 -6.48 -5.58 -3.72
N LYS A 92 -6.29 -5.15 -4.98
CA LYS A 92 -5.02 -4.59 -5.47
C LYS A 92 -4.59 -3.35 -4.67
N ALA A 93 -5.51 -2.45 -4.36
CA ALA A 93 -5.23 -1.27 -3.54
C ALA A 93 -4.79 -1.66 -2.12
N ASN A 94 -5.49 -2.60 -1.47
CA ASN A 94 -5.14 -3.07 -0.13
C ASN A 94 -3.76 -3.75 -0.11
N ILE A 95 -3.43 -4.55 -1.12
CA ILE A 95 -2.09 -5.14 -1.29
C ILE A 95 -1.03 -4.03 -1.41
N GLY A 96 -1.30 -3.01 -2.22
CA GLY A 96 -0.44 -1.84 -2.38
C GLY A 96 -0.20 -1.11 -1.05
N THR A 97 -1.27 -0.86 -0.28
CA THR A 97 -1.20 -0.21 1.03
C THR A 97 -0.34 -1.00 2.01
N VAL A 98 -0.52 -2.32 2.09
CA VAL A 98 0.28 -3.18 2.97
C VAL A 98 1.76 -3.16 2.58
N ASN A 99 2.06 -3.26 1.28
CA ASN A 99 3.43 -3.16 0.79
C ASN A 99 4.05 -1.78 1.08
N PHE A 100 3.26 -0.71 0.97
CA PHE A 100 3.69 0.63 1.31
C PHE A 100 3.99 0.77 2.81
N ILE A 101 3.12 0.26 3.70
CA ILE A 101 3.36 0.28 5.14
C ILE A 101 4.65 -0.49 5.48
N GLN A 102 4.87 -1.65 4.85
CA GLN A 102 6.11 -2.40 5.03
C GLN A 102 7.34 -1.57 4.61
N PHE A 103 7.27 -0.92 3.46
CA PHE A 103 8.35 -0.08 2.94
C PHE A 103 8.63 1.13 3.85
N VAL A 104 7.59 1.83 4.29
CA VAL A 104 7.71 2.95 5.24
C VAL A 104 8.28 2.47 6.58
N GLY A 105 7.89 1.29 7.05
CA GLY A 105 8.46 0.68 8.25
C GLY A 105 9.97 0.50 8.14
N ILE A 106 10.45 -0.05 7.02
CA ILE A 106 11.89 -0.22 6.74
C ILE A 106 12.61 1.14 6.67
N LEU A 107 12.04 2.12 5.94
CA LEU A 107 12.63 3.46 5.84
C LEU A 107 12.75 4.14 7.21
N ASN A 108 11.71 4.03 8.04
CA ASN A 108 11.71 4.60 9.39
C ASN A 108 12.81 3.98 10.27
N ILE A 109 13.08 2.68 10.13
CA ILE A 109 14.20 2.03 10.82
C ILE A 109 15.53 2.60 10.33
N LEU A 110 15.74 2.70 9.02
CA LEU A 110 17.00 3.21 8.44
C LEU A 110 17.26 4.67 8.85
N ILE A 111 16.25 5.53 8.71
CA ILE A 111 16.34 6.95 9.10
C ILE A 111 16.53 7.06 10.61
N GLY A 112 15.76 6.30 11.39
CA GLY A 112 15.85 6.30 12.85
C GLY A 112 17.24 5.92 13.35
N LEU A 113 17.82 4.84 12.81
CA LEU A 113 19.21 4.44 13.10
C LEU A 113 20.21 5.54 12.71
N GLY A 114 20.08 6.11 11.51
CA GLY A 114 20.95 7.18 11.04
C GLY A 114 20.90 8.42 11.94
N MET A 115 19.71 8.81 12.39
CA MET A 115 19.51 9.94 13.29
C MET A 115 20.06 9.66 14.69
N VAL A 116 19.85 8.46 15.25
CA VAL A 116 20.41 8.07 16.56
C VAL A 116 21.94 8.10 16.52
N LEU A 117 22.56 7.52 15.48
CA LEU A 117 24.01 7.53 15.31
C LEU A 117 24.58 8.95 15.13
N THR A 118 23.92 9.77 14.31
CA THR A 118 24.32 11.17 14.09
C THR A 118 24.18 11.99 15.37
N GLY A 119 23.07 11.86 16.08
CA GLY A 119 22.84 12.51 17.37
C GLY A 119 23.90 12.11 18.40
N PHE A 120 24.24 10.82 18.47
CA PHE A 120 25.28 10.31 19.35
C PHE A 120 26.65 10.91 19.03
N PHE A 121 27.03 10.95 17.75
CA PHE A 121 28.32 11.50 17.32
C PHE A 121 28.44 12.99 17.62
N ILE A 122 27.39 13.78 17.33
CA ILE A 122 27.35 15.21 17.65
C ILE A 122 27.41 15.43 19.17
N PHE A 123 26.71 14.60 19.96
CA PHE A 123 26.73 14.70 21.42
C PHE A 123 28.13 14.43 21.98
N ARG A 124 28.80 13.36 21.51
CA ARG A 124 30.16 13.01 21.92
C ARG A 124 31.18 14.08 21.54
N LYS A 125 31.13 14.60 20.31
CA LYS A 125 32.03 15.67 19.83
C LYS A 125 31.91 16.97 20.62
N ASN A 126 30.72 17.31 21.10
CA ASN A 126 30.50 18.52 21.92
C ASN A 126 30.69 18.27 23.43
N SER A 127 30.97 17.04 23.84
CA SER A 127 31.22 16.65 25.23
C SER A 127 32.71 16.41 25.53
N ALA A 128 33.50 16.11 24.50
CA ALA A 128 34.95 16.27 24.47
C ALA A 128 35.33 17.75 24.30
#